data_AF-A0A2N2LNE7-F1
#
_entry.id   AF-A0A2N2LNE7-F1
#
_cell.length_a   1.000
_cell.length_b   1.000
_cell.length_c   1.000
_cell.angle_alpha   90.00
_cell.angle_beta   90.00
_cell.angle_gamma   90.00
#
_symmetry.space_group_name_H-M   'P 1'
#
loop_
_entity.id
_entity.type
_entity.pdbx_description
1 polymer ?
#
loop_
_entity_poly.entity_id
_entity_poly.type
_entity_poly.pdbx_seq_one_letter_code
_entity_poly.pdbx_strand_id
1 'polypeptide(L)'
;MIIQELLDIYTSCALCPRACRVDRTKGELGYCRLPADIVMDCALAHHGEEPPLSGTRGAGTIFLSSCNLGCIYCQNYQISHSVRGQSKTVLQLAKVMLDLQKHGCHNIEPVTPTHQAPLIMEALCMARAQGLTVPFVYNCGGYE
;
A
#
# COMPACT_ATOMS: atom_id res chain seq x y z
N MET A 1 -8.21 18.78 -0.20
CA MET A 1 -7.04 19.46 -0.78
C MET A 1 -5.89 18.48 -0.94
N ILE A 2 -5.31 17.90 0.11
CA ILE A 2 -4.15 16.97 0.00
C ILE A 2 -4.44 15.67 -0.79
N ILE A 3 -5.57 15.00 -0.56
CA ILE A 3 -5.88 13.74 -1.28
C ILE A 3 -6.06 13.97 -2.79
N GLN A 4 -6.67 15.09 -3.17
CA GLN A 4 -6.85 15.40 -4.60
C GLN A 4 -5.50 15.61 -5.28
N GLU A 5 -4.59 16.35 -4.64
CA GLU A 5 -3.22 16.56 -5.15
C GLU A 5 -2.48 15.22 -5.34
N LEU A 6 -2.66 14.27 -4.42
CA LEU A 6 -2.09 12.92 -4.56
C LEU A 6 -2.69 12.15 -5.74
N LEU A 7 -4.02 12.22 -5.92
CA LEU A 7 -4.70 11.58 -7.05
C LEU A 7 -4.28 12.19 -8.39
N ASP A 8 -4.06 13.50 -8.45
CA ASP A 8 -3.65 14.19 -9.67
C ASP A 8 -2.29 13.71 -10.18
N ILE A 9 -1.39 13.21 -9.30
CA ILE A 9 -0.12 12.60 -9.68
C ILE A 9 -0.34 11.40 -10.64
N TYR A 10 -1.48 10.71 -10.57
CA TYR A 10 -1.77 9.60 -11.48
C TYR A 10 -1.91 10.00 -12.95
N THR A 11 -2.25 11.26 -13.25
CA THR A 11 -2.39 11.74 -14.64
C THR A 11 -1.05 11.84 -15.38
N SER A 12 0.05 11.99 -14.63
CA SER A 12 1.42 11.86 -15.13
C SER A 12 2.30 11.29 -14.02
N CYS A 13 2.29 9.96 -13.90
CA CYS A 13 2.83 9.28 -12.73
C CYS A 13 4.32 9.57 -12.46
N ALA A 14 4.58 10.22 -11.33
CA ALA A 14 5.90 10.51 -10.79
C ALA A 14 6.09 10.04 -9.33
N LEU A 15 5.29 9.07 -8.86
CA LEU A 15 5.31 8.58 -7.47
C LEU A 15 6.63 7.92 -7.02
N CYS A 16 7.55 7.61 -7.94
CA CYS A 16 8.86 7.05 -7.63
C CYS A 16 9.89 7.51 -8.67
N PRO A 17 11.20 7.32 -8.45
CA PRO A 17 12.24 7.84 -9.36
C PRO A 17 12.21 7.28 -10.76
N ARG A 18 11.44 6.20 -11.02
CA ARG A 18 11.21 5.72 -12.38
C ARG A 18 10.52 6.78 -13.24
N ALA A 19 9.71 7.66 -12.62
CA ALA A 19 9.04 8.78 -13.26
C ALA A 19 8.47 8.44 -14.65
N CYS A 20 7.71 7.34 -14.75
CA CYS A 20 7.24 6.81 -16.03
C CYS A 20 6.26 7.73 -16.78
N ARG A 21 5.66 8.73 -16.09
CA ARG A 21 4.75 9.73 -16.67
C ARG A 21 3.48 9.20 -17.35
N VAL A 22 3.20 7.91 -17.23
CA VAL A 22 1.95 7.29 -17.71
C VAL A 22 0.74 7.89 -17.00
N ASP A 23 -0.38 7.93 -17.71
CA ASP A 23 -1.68 8.35 -17.20
C ASP A 23 -2.45 7.13 -16.67
N ARG A 24 -2.29 6.87 -15.37
CA ARG A 24 -2.91 5.73 -14.70
C ARG A 24 -4.44 5.84 -14.66
N THR A 25 -4.99 7.05 -14.79
CA THR A 25 -6.45 7.27 -14.80
C THR A 25 -7.09 6.74 -16.09
N LYS A 26 -6.30 6.62 -17.16
CA LYS A 26 -6.67 6.00 -18.43
C LYS A 26 -6.37 4.49 -18.49
N GLY A 27 -5.90 3.92 -17.38
CA GLY A 27 -5.50 2.51 -17.31
C GLY A 27 -4.10 2.22 -17.87
N GLU A 28 -3.29 3.25 -18.12
CA GLU A 28 -1.91 3.04 -18.58
C GLU A 28 -1.04 2.44 -17.47
N LEU A 29 -0.09 1.59 -17.88
CA LEU A 29 0.74 0.82 -16.96
C LEU A 29 2.19 1.31 -17.00
N GLY A 30 2.74 1.64 -15.84
CA GLY A 30 4.17 1.92 -15.68
C GLY A 30 5.00 0.66 -15.44
N TYR A 31 6.25 0.83 -15.00
CA TYR A 31 7.15 -0.30 -14.65
C TYR A 31 6.52 -1.26 -13.62
N CYS A 32 5.78 -0.73 -12.65
CA CYS A 32 5.07 -1.51 -11.64
C CYS A 32 3.82 -2.26 -12.17
N ARG A 33 3.47 -2.15 -13.46
CA ARG A 33 2.37 -2.88 -14.11
C ARG A 33 0.97 -2.69 -13.47
N LEU A 34 0.74 -1.57 -12.78
CA LEU A 34 -0.54 -1.27 -12.16
C LEU A 34 -1.13 0.03 -12.71
N PRO A 35 -2.45 0.09 -12.94
CA PRO A 35 -3.17 1.32 -13.23
C PRO A 35 -3.46 2.08 -11.91
N ALA A 36 -4.49 2.93 -11.87
CA ALA A 36 -4.97 3.59 -10.67
C ALA A 36 -5.89 2.67 -9.84
N ASP A 37 -5.34 1.53 -9.37
CA ASP A 37 -6.07 0.51 -8.61
C ASP A 37 -5.34 0.13 -7.32
N ILE A 38 -6.11 -0.33 -6.32
CA ILE A 38 -5.56 -1.04 -5.17
C ILE A 38 -5.60 -2.53 -5.47
N VAL A 39 -4.44 -3.19 -5.47
CA VAL A 39 -4.34 -4.65 -5.59
C VAL A 39 -3.59 -5.19 -4.39
N MET A 40 -4.28 -5.99 -3.59
CA MET A 40 -3.82 -6.53 -2.32
C MET A 40 -3.77 -8.04 -2.37
N ASP A 41 -2.65 -8.63 -1.95
CA ASP A 41 -2.50 -10.08 -1.83
C ASP A 41 -3.17 -10.59 -0.55
N CYS A 42 -2.71 -10.10 0.60
CA CYS A 42 -3.27 -10.45 1.91
C CYS A 42 -3.04 -9.36 2.96
N ALA A 43 -3.72 -9.48 4.10
CA ALA A 43 -3.53 -8.64 5.27
C ALA A 43 -3.64 -9.49 6.53
N LEU A 44 -2.71 -9.33 7.48
CA LEU A 44 -2.66 -10.13 8.70
C LEU A 44 -1.86 -9.44 9.81
N ALA A 45 -1.96 -9.97 11.04
CA ALA A 45 -1.03 -9.65 12.12
C ALA A 45 0.33 -10.30 11.82
N HIS A 46 1.29 -9.53 11.30
CA HIS A 46 2.61 -10.03 10.95
C HIS A 46 3.57 -9.91 12.13
N HIS A 47 4.14 -11.04 12.53
CA HIS A 47 5.13 -11.11 13.62
C HIS A 47 6.57 -11.20 13.09
N GLY A 48 6.77 -11.06 11.78
CA GLY A 48 8.09 -11.16 11.13
C GLY A 48 8.85 -9.83 11.02
N GLU A 49 8.18 -8.69 11.18
CA GLU A 49 8.85 -7.37 11.20
C GLU A 49 9.75 -7.19 12.43
N GLU A 50 10.61 -6.17 12.40
CA GLU A 50 11.48 -5.84 13.51
C GLU A 50 10.69 -5.66 14.82
N PRO A 51 11.27 -6.04 15.98
CA PRO A 51 10.58 -5.96 17.27
C PRO A 51 9.91 -4.62 17.60
N PRO A 52 10.48 -3.45 17.22
CA PRO A 52 9.82 -2.15 17.43
C PRO A 52 8.50 -1.95 16.65
N LEU A 53 8.32 -2.66 15.54
CA LEU A 53 7.13 -2.59 14.69
C LEU A 53 6.11 -3.69 15.04
N SER A 54 6.58 -4.94 15.14
CA SER A 54 5.71 -6.09 15.36
C SER A 54 5.30 -6.28 16.83
N GLY A 55 6.16 -5.89 17.77
CA GLY A 55 5.92 -6.05 19.20
C GLY A 55 5.35 -7.43 19.57
N THR A 56 4.40 -7.45 20.50
CA THR A 56 3.75 -8.69 20.96
C THR A 56 2.45 -9.05 20.22
N ARG A 57 1.88 -8.13 19.44
CA ARG A 57 0.54 -8.28 18.81
C ARG A 57 0.59 -8.27 17.28
N GLY A 58 1.79 -8.22 16.71
CA GLY A 58 2.02 -8.13 15.27
C GLY A 58 1.85 -6.70 14.74
N ALA A 59 2.52 -6.44 13.62
CA ALA A 59 2.25 -5.32 12.75
C ALA A 59 0.99 -5.65 11.93
N GLY A 60 0.12 -4.66 11.69
CA GLY A 60 -1.06 -4.84 10.88
C GLY A 60 -0.69 -4.77 9.41
N THR A 61 0.03 -5.77 8.93
CA THR A 61 0.72 -5.72 7.65
C THR A 61 -0.24 -6.00 6.51
N ILE A 62 -0.18 -5.14 5.49
CA ILE A 62 -0.95 -5.25 4.25
C ILE A 62 0.03 -5.50 3.11
N PHE A 63 0.04 -6.73 2.61
CA PHE A 63 0.87 -7.12 1.48
C PHE A 63 0.20 -6.71 0.18
N LEU A 64 0.77 -5.69 -0.46
CA LEU A 64 0.31 -5.17 -1.74
C LEU A 64 0.95 -5.94 -2.89
N SER A 65 0.26 -5.93 -4.03
CA SER A 65 0.76 -6.53 -5.24
C SER A 65 1.62 -5.59 -6.08
N SER A 66 2.55 -6.19 -6.81
CA SER A 66 3.55 -5.57 -7.66
C SER A 66 4.51 -4.65 -6.91
N CYS A 67 5.50 -4.11 -7.62
CA CYS A 67 6.56 -3.30 -7.03
C CYS A 67 7.15 -2.33 -8.07
N ASN A 68 7.63 -1.18 -7.61
CA ASN A 68 8.33 -0.16 -8.39
C ASN A 68 9.85 -0.40 -8.53
N LEU A 69 10.44 -1.27 -7.70
CA LEU A 69 11.89 -1.49 -7.64
C LEU A 69 12.36 -2.73 -8.42
N GLY A 70 11.73 -3.89 -8.21
CA GLY A 70 12.02 -5.12 -8.95
C GLY A 70 13.30 -5.86 -8.52
N CYS A 71 13.58 -5.93 -7.21
CA CYS A 71 14.83 -6.54 -6.70
C CYS A 71 15.01 -8.00 -7.14
N ILE A 72 16.23 -8.37 -7.57
CA ILE A 72 16.59 -9.75 -7.94
C ILE A 72 16.60 -10.72 -6.73
N TYR A 73 16.71 -10.17 -5.52
CA TYR A 73 16.72 -10.89 -4.24
C TYR A 73 15.44 -10.62 -3.42
N CYS A 74 14.34 -10.26 -4.08
CA CYS A 74 13.10 -9.88 -3.39
C CYS A 74 12.55 -11.03 -2.52
N GLN A 75 12.39 -10.78 -1.21
CA GLN A 75 11.75 -11.73 -0.29
C GLN A 75 10.27 -11.97 -0.65
N ASN A 76 9.60 -10.94 -1.17
CA ASN A 76 8.20 -10.97 -1.61
C ASN A 76 8.06 -11.20 -3.11
N TYR A 77 8.97 -11.96 -3.74
CA TYR A 77 9.04 -12.12 -5.20
C TYR A 77 7.70 -12.52 -5.82
N GLN A 78 7.01 -13.49 -5.21
CA GLN A 78 5.76 -14.08 -5.69
C GLN A 78 4.66 -13.02 -5.90
N ILE A 79 4.63 -11.98 -5.05
CA ILE A 79 3.60 -10.92 -5.09
C ILE A 79 4.12 -9.60 -5.67
N SER A 80 5.44 -9.38 -5.67
CA SER A 80 6.07 -8.12 -6.11
C SER A 80 6.45 -8.10 -7.59
N HIS A 81 6.79 -9.27 -8.17
CA HIS A 81 7.22 -9.38 -9.58
C HIS A 81 6.09 -9.68 -10.56
N SER A 82 4.87 -9.87 -10.08
CA SER A 82 3.67 -10.03 -10.91
C SER A 82 2.46 -9.42 -10.22
N VAL A 83 1.43 -9.05 -10.99
CA VAL A 83 0.16 -8.59 -10.42
C VAL A 83 -0.67 -9.81 -10.01
N ARG A 84 -0.99 -9.91 -8.72
CA ARG A 84 -1.72 -11.01 -8.08
C ARG A 84 -2.56 -10.49 -6.91
N GLY A 85 -3.51 -11.28 -6.44
CA GLY A 85 -4.38 -10.91 -5.33
C GLY A 85 -5.69 -10.31 -5.79
N GLN A 86 -6.33 -9.55 -4.90
CA GLN A 86 -7.68 -9.03 -5.08
C GLN A 86 -7.64 -7.51 -5.27
N SER A 87 -8.37 -7.04 -6.27
CA SER A 87 -8.70 -5.62 -6.38
C SER A 87 -9.54 -5.19 -5.18
N LYS A 88 -9.20 -4.06 -4.59
CA LYS A 88 -9.94 -3.45 -3.47
C LYS A 88 -10.37 -2.04 -3.83
N THR A 89 -11.54 -1.66 -3.37
CA THR A 89 -11.91 -0.24 -3.34
C THR A 89 -11.28 0.44 -2.12
N VAL A 90 -11.22 1.76 -2.15
CA VAL A 90 -10.80 2.60 -1.02
C VAL A 90 -11.57 2.24 0.27
N LEU A 91 -12.89 2.06 0.18
CA LEU A 91 -13.72 1.66 1.31
C LEU A 91 -13.38 0.25 1.83
N GLN A 92 -13.09 -0.69 0.93
CA GLN A 92 -12.70 -2.04 1.34
C GLN A 92 -11.34 -2.03 2.04
N LEU A 93 -10.37 -1.27 1.54
CA LEU A 93 -9.07 -1.13 2.20
C LEU A 93 -9.19 -0.44 3.56
N ALA A 94 -10.03 0.60 3.69
CA ALA A 94 -10.29 1.25 4.97
C ALA A 94 -10.86 0.28 6.01
N LYS A 95 -11.77 -0.61 5.60
CA LYS A 95 -12.30 -1.69 6.46
C LYS A 95 -11.21 -2.67 6.88
N VAL A 96 -10.32 -3.08 5.97
CA VAL A 96 -9.16 -3.94 6.29
C VAL A 96 -8.30 -3.30 7.38
N MET A 97 -8.02 -2.00 7.29
CA MET A 97 -7.26 -1.28 8.33
C MET A 97 -7.96 -1.31 9.69
N LEU A 98 -9.27 -1.04 9.73
CA LEU A 98 -10.06 -1.08 10.96
C LEU A 98 -10.13 -2.50 11.55
N ASP A 99 -10.24 -3.52 10.70
CA ASP A 99 -10.25 -4.90 11.12
C ASP A 99 -8.91 -5.29 11.75
N LEU A 100 -7.77 -4.92 11.15
CA LEU A 100 -6.44 -5.17 11.74
C LEU A 100 -6.29 -4.51 13.12
N GLN A 101 -6.76 -3.27 13.28
CA GLN A 101 -6.82 -2.61 14.59
C GLN A 101 -7.70 -3.37 15.57
N LYS A 102 -8.89 -3.83 15.15
CA LYS A 102 -9.81 -4.59 15.99
C LYS A 102 -9.20 -5.93 16.45
N HIS A 103 -8.35 -6.53 15.63
CA HIS A 103 -7.57 -7.72 15.99
C HIS A 103 -6.38 -7.42 16.92
N GLY A 104 -6.14 -6.14 17.25
CA GLY A 104 -5.15 -5.72 18.24
C GLY A 104 -3.75 -5.45 17.67
N CYS A 105 -3.60 -5.38 16.35
CA CYS A 105 -2.31 -5.06 15.73
C CYS A 105 -1.79 -3.71 16.23
N HIS A 106 -0.47 -3.58 16.36
CA HIS A 106 0.13 -2.35 16.92
C HIS A 106 0.11 -1.17 15.96
N ASN A 107 -0.01 -1.43 14.66
CA ASN A 107 0.00 -0.43 13.60
C ASN A 107 -0.76 -0.95 12.37
N ILE A 108 -0.86 -0.10 11.35
CA ILE A 108 -1.18 -0.48 9.97
C ILE A 108 0.06 -0.27 9.13
N GLU A 109 0.51 -1.32 8.44
CA GLU A 109 1.78 -1.33 7.73
C GLU A 109 1.61 -1.89 6.32
N PRO A 110 1.27 -1.06 5.32
CA PRO A 110 1.32 -1.50 3.95
C PRO A 110 2.77 -1.64 3.46
N VAL A 111 3.06 -2.76 2.82
CA VAL A 111 4.40 -3.10 2.29
C VAL A 111 4.51 -2.70 0.82
N THR A 112 5.54 -1.92 0.49
CA THR A 112 5.76 -1.29 -0.83
C THR A 112 4.52 -0.52 -1.35
N PRO A 113 3.99 0.46 -0.59
CA PRO A 113 2.74 1.14 -0.96
C PRO A 113 2.87 2.17 -2.09
N THR A 114 4.08 2.56 -2.47
CA THR A 114 4.32 3.78 -3.26
C THR A 114 3.57 3.87 -4.57
N HIS A 115 3.52 2.78 -5.35
CA HIS A 115 2.82 2.79 -6.63
C HIS A 115 1.28 2.79 -6.51
N GLN A 116 0.74 2.62 -5.30
CA GLN A 116 -0.70 2.68 -4.99
C GLN A 116 -1.02 3.78 -3.94
N ALA A 117 -0.03 4.60 -3.58
CA ALA A 117 -0.09 5.50 -2.41
C ALA A 117 -1.29 6.46 -2.42
N PRO A 118 -1.67 7.13 -3.53
CA PRO A 118 -2.82 8.02 -3.53
C PRO A 118 -4.12 7.38 -3.00
N LEU A 119 -4.44 6.16 -3.46
CA LEU A 119 -5.65 5.44 -3.03
C LEU A 119 -5.52 4.88 -1.61
N ILE A 120 -4.31 4.47 -1.21
CA ILE A 120 -4.04 4.03 0.17
C ILE A 120 -4.23 5.20 1.14
N MET A 121 -3.77 6.39 0.80
CA MET A 121 -3.92 7.59 1.64
C MET A 121 -5.38 8.01 1.74
N GLU A 122 -6.15 7.91 0.65
CA GLU A 122 -7.60 8.11 0.68
C GLU A 122 -8.29 7.10 1.63
N ALA A 123 -7.91 5.82 1.54
CA ALA A 123 -8.43 4.77 2.41
C ALA A 123 -8.05 5.00 3.88
N LEU A 124 -6.82 5.46 4.14
CA LEU A 124 -6.36 5.84 5.48
C LEU A 124 -7.19 7.00 6.03
N CYS A 125 -7.41 8.07 5.26
CA CYS A 125 -8.27 9.18 5.70
C CYS A 125 -9.68 8.69 6.05
N MET A 126 -10.24 7.79 5.24
CA MET A 126 -11.54 7.18 5.50
C MET A 126 -11.54 6.32 6.77
N ALA A 127 -10.50 5.50 6.98
CA ALA A 127 -10.36 4.68 8.18
C ALA A 127 -10.20 5.55 9.44
N ARG A 128 -9.42 6.64 9.37
CA ARG A 128 -9.27 7.61 10.47
C ARG A 128 -10.60 8.24 10.85
N ALA A 129 -11.41 8.66 9.87
CA ALA A 129 -12.75 9.19 10.11
C ALA A 129 -13.69 8.15 10.78
N GLN A 130 -13.39 6.86 10.64
CA GLN A 130 -14.14 5.74 11.23
C GLN A 130 -13.52 5.18 12.52
N GLY A 131 -12.52 5.86 13.10
CA GLY A 131 -11.96 5.49 14.41
C GLY A 131 -10.68 4.65 14.36
N LEU A 132 -9.96 4.61 13.23
CA LEU A 132 -8.60 4.10 13.22
C LEU A 132 -7.70 5.03 14.06
N THR A 133 -7.09 4.50 15.12
CA THR A 133 -6.23 5.23 16.07
C THR A 133 -4.80 4.73 16.09
N VAL A 134 -4.54 3.46 15.72
CA VAL A 134 -3.19 2.90 15.69
C VAL A 134 -2.28 3.64 14.69
N PRO A 135 -0.96 3.69 14.90
CA PRO A 135 -0.01 4.27 13.95
C PRO A 135 -0.10 3.68 12.54
N PHE A 136 0.31 4.47 11.55
CA PHE A 136 0.47 4.04 10.18
C PHE A 136 1.96 4.02 9.84
N VAL A 137 2.47 2.88 9.39
CA VAL A 137 3.89 2.64 9.09
C VAL A 137 4.03 2.46 7.59
N TYR A 138 4.82 3.31 6.95
CA TYR A 138 5.05 3.25 5.50
C TYR A 138 6.28 2.38 5.20
N ASN A 139 6.07 1.08 5.02
CA ASN A 139 7.15 0.12 4.77
C ASN A 139 7.51 0.12 3.27
N CYS A 140 8.64 0.74 2.91
CA CYS A 140 9.03 0.97 1.52
C CYS A 140 10.50 0.64 1.26
N GLY A 141 10.88 0.62 -0.03
CA GLY A 141 12.25 0.31 -0.45
C GLY A 141 13.26 1.43 -0.20
N GLY A 142 12.80 2.60 0.27
CA GLY A 142 13.64 3.77 0.59
C GLY A 142 14.20 4.49 -0.63
N TYR A 143 13.68 4.18 -1.82
CA TYR A 143 14.11 4.78 -3.09
C TYR A 143 13.12 5.83 -3.58
N GLU A 144 12.06 6.13 -2.84
CA GLU A 144 10.93 6.92 -3.32
C GLU A 144 11.01 8.42 -3.05
#